data_AF-A0A2D9CCL2-F1
#
_entry.id   AF-A0A2D9CCL2-F1
#
_cell.length_a   1.000
_cell.length_b   1.000
_cell.length_c   1.000
_cell.angle_alpha   90.00
_cell.angle_beta   90.00
_cell.angle_gamma   90.00
#
_symmetry.space_group_name_H-M   'P 1'
#
loop_
_entity.id
_entity.type
_entity.pdbx_description
1 polymer ?
#
loop_
_entity_poly.entity_id
_entity_poly.type
_entity_poly.pdbx_seq_one_letter_code
_entity_poly.pdbx_strand_id
1 'polypeptide(L)' 'MATKLDEWKVLPRLMMLVTTIMYIRCLEWALSQPDLSVSQAGLISVVTGAFTGSFGIWMGKESK' A
#
# COMPACT_ATOMS: atom_id res chain seq x y z
N MET A 1 18.90 20.92 4.11
CA MET A 1 19.41 20.60 2.75
C MET A 1 18.30 19.86 2.03
N ALA A 2 17.48 20.60 1.28
CA ALA A 2 16.37 20.03 0.52
C ALA A 2 16.94 19.38 -0.75
N THR A 3 17.11 18.07 -0.70
CA THR A 3 17.45 17.27 -1.87
C THR A 3 16.29 17.40 -2.86
N LYS A 4 16.60 17.71 -4.13
CA LYS A 4 15.68 17.90 -5.28
C LYS A 4 14.60 16.81 -5.51
N LEU A 5 14.55 15.75 -4.69
CA LEU A 5 13.48 14.76 -4.68
C LEU A 5 12.13 15.32 -4.19
N ASP A 6 12.16 16.35 -3.33
CA ASP A 6 10.95 16.94 -2.72
C ASP A 6 10.11 17.74 -3.74
N GLU A 7 10.76 18.45 -4.66
CA GLU A 7 10.08 19.27 -5.67
C GLU A 7 9.28 18.46 -6.71
N TRP A 8 9.59 17.16 -6.89
CA TRP A 8 8.97 16.35 -7.94
C TRP A 8 7.87 15.39 -7.46
N LYS A 9 7.46 15.46 -6.19
CA LYS A 9 6.49 14.50 -5.61
C LYS A 9 6.90 13.05 -5.86
N VAL A 10 8.21 12.77 -5.86
CA VAL A 10 8.70 11.42 -6.16
C VAL A 10 8.27 10.44 -5.07
N LEU A 11 8.30 10.86 -3.80
CA LEU A 11 7.90 10.04 -2.66
C LEU A 11 6.44 9.55 -2.76
N PRO A 12 5.43 10.41 -2.95
CA PRO A 12 4.04 9.96 -3.08
C PRO A 12 3.78 9.13 -4.35
N ARG A 13 4.50 9.38 -5.47
CA ARG A 13 4.40 8.54 -6.66
C ARG A 13 5.02 7.15 -6.47
N LEU A 14 6.15 7.07 -5.79
CA LEU A 14 6.83 5.81 -5.47
C LEU A 14 5.96 4.98 -4.50
N MET A 15 5.30 5.64 -3.54
CA MET A 15 4.36 4.99 -2.64
C MET A 15 3.08 4.46 -3.31
N MET A 16 2.56 5.15 -4.33
CA MET A 16 1.50 4.58 -5.18
C MET A 16 1.98 3.29 -5.85
N LEU A 17 3.20 3.28 -6.40
CA LEU A 17 3.80 2.08 -6.99
C LEU A 17 3.93 0.93 -5.98
N VAL A 18 4.40 1.22 -4.76
CA VAL A 18 4.52 0.21 -3.68
C VAL A 18 3.15 -0.39 -3.34
N THR A 19 2.11 0.44 -3.25
CA THR A 19 0.74 -0.01 -2.95
C THR A 19 0.21 -0.91 -4.07
N THR A 20 0.44 -0.56 -5.34
CA THR A 20 0.06 -1.40 -6.49
C THR A 20 0.78 -2.75 -6.48
N ILE A 21 2.10 -2.77 -6.25
CA ILE A 21 2.89 -4.00 -6.18
C ILE A 21 2.41 -4.91 -5.04
N MET A 22 2.09 -4.32 -3.88
CA MET A 22 1.58 -5.06 -2.74
C MET A 22 0.23 -5.73 -3.07
N TYR A 23 -0.65 -5.03 -3.80
CA TYR A 23 -1.93 -5.58 -4.25
C TYR A 23 -1.75 -6.77 -5.20
N ILE A 24 -0.85 -6.65 -6.17
CA ILE A 24 -0.55 -7.72 -7.14
C ILE A 24 -0.04 -8.97 -6.40
N ARG A 25 0.90 -8.80 -5.47
CA ARG A 25 1.43 -9.90 -4.65
C ARG A 25 0.36 -10.56 -3.79
N CYS A 26 -0.57 -9.77 -3.27
CA CYS A 26 -1.67 -10.28 -2.46
C CYS A 26 -2.66 -11.10 -3.29
N LEU A 27 -2.99 -10.63 -4.50
CA LEU A 27 -3.82 -11.37 -5.46
C LEU A 27 -3.14 -12.66 -5.92
N GLU A 28 -1.87 -12.60 -6.26
CA GLU A 28 -1.08 -13.77 -6.69
C GLU A 28 -0.98 -14.82 -5.59
N TRP A 29 -0.75 -14.38 -4.34
CA TRP A 29 -0.77 -15.27 -3.19
C TRP A 29 -2.17 -15.86 -2.97
N ALA A 30 -3.23 -15.07 -3.05
CA ALA A 30 -4.61 -15.54 -2.86
C ALA A 30 -5.02 -16.57 -3.92
N LEU A 31 -4.62 -16.37 -5.18
CA LEU A 31 -4.85 -17.32 -6.28
C LEU A 31 -3.97 -18.58 -6.18
N SER A 32 -2.81 -18.49 -5.52
CA SER A 32 -1.92 -19.62 -5.29
C SER A 32 -2.41 -20.55 -4.17
N GLN A 33 -3.34 -20.12 -3.31
CA GLN A 33 -3.86 -20.97 -2.23
C GLN A 33 -5.02 -21.84 -2.75
N PRO A 34 -4.95 -23.18 -2.66
CA PRO A 34 -6.00 -24.07 -3.14
C PRO A 34 -7.28 -24.03 -2.28
N ASP A 35 -7.19 -23.58 -1.03
CA ASP A 35 -8.34 -23.39 -0.13
C ASP A 35 -8.12 -22.08 0.67
N LEU A 36 -8.72 -20.98 0.20
CA LEU A 36 -8.57 -19.68 0.84
C LEU A 36 -9.52 -19.58 2.04
N SER A 37 -9.00 -19.88 3.24
CA SER A 37 -9.75 -19.72 4.48
C SER A 37 -10.23 -18.28 4.68
N VAL A 38 -11.48 -18.12 5.12
CA VAL A 38 -12.10 -16.81 5.44
C VAL A 38 -11.26 -16.01 6.43
N SER A 39 -10.58 -16.67 7.37
CA SER A 39 -9.69 -16.04 8.35
C SER A 39 -8.44 -15.43 7.70
N GLN A 40 -7.85 -16.10 6.70
CA GLN A 40 -6.67 -15.63 5.97
C GLN A 40 -7.01 -14.46 5.04
N ALA A 41 -8.14 -14.56 4.33
CA ALA A 41 -8.66 -13.46 3.53
C ALA A 41 -9.00 -12.22 4.39
N GLY A 42 -9.56 -12.46 5.59
CA GLY A 42 -9.84 -11.41 6.57
C GLY A 42 -8.59 -10.68 7.06
N LEU A 43 -7.54 -11.41 7.43
CA LEU A 43 -6.25 -10.82 7.84
C LEU A 43 -5.67 -9.91 6.75
N ILE A 44 -5.65 -10.40 5.50
CA ILE A 44 -5.16 -9.65 4.34
C ILE A 44 -5.92 -8.35 4.12
N SER A 45 -7.24 -8.39 4.24
CA SER A 45 -8.11 -7.22 4.10
C SER A 45 -7.81 -6.17 5.17
N VAL A 46 -7.67 -6.59 6.43
CA VAL A 46 -7.38 -5.69 7.56
C VAL A 46 -6.01 -5.03 7.40
N VAL A 47 -4.98 -5.79 7.05
CA VAL A 47 -3.61 -5.25 6.85
C VAL A 47 -3.58 -4.25 5.70
N THR A 48 -4.23 -4.58 4.58
CA THR A 48 -4.28 -3.69 3.39
C THR A 48 -5.06 -2.40 3.67
N GLY A 49 -6.17 -2.51 4.41
CA GLY A 49 -6.98 -1.36 4.84
C GLY A 49 -6.24 -0.45 5.82
N ALA A 50 -5.59 -1.02 6.85
CA ALA A 50 -4.81 -0.28 7.83
C ALA A 50 -3.61 0.45 7.20
N PHE A 51 -2.95 -0.18 6.22
CA PHE A 51 -1.87 0.44 5.47
C PHE A 51 -2.36 1.61 4.61
N THR A 52 -3.48 1.44 3.89
CA THR A 52 -4.08 2.49 3.07
C THR A 52 -4.53 3.70 3.91
N GLY A 53 -5.12 3.45 5.09
CA GLY A 53 -5.50 4.50 6.04
C GLY A 53 -4.28 5.29 6.55
N SER A 54 -3.21 4.58 6.92
CA SER A 54 -1.96 5.20 7.37
C SER A 54 -1.30 6.03 6.26
N PHE A 55 -1.34 5.54 5.03
CA PHE A 55 -0.85 6.25 3.85
C PHE A 55 -1.65 7.52 3.54
N GLY A 56 -2.99 7.45 3.65
CA GLY A 56 -3.86 8.61 3.49
C GLY A 56 -3.57 9.72 4.50
N ILE A 57 -3.33 9.35 5.77
CA ILE A 57 -2.94 10.31 6.82
C ILE A 57 -1.59 10.96 6.50
N TRP A 58 -0.61 10.16 6.04
CA TRP A 58 0.71 10.66 5.66
C TRP A 58 0.65 11.64 4.49
N MET A 59 -0.11 11.34 3.41
CA MET A 59 -0.33 12.28 2.31
C MET A 59 -1.05 13.56 2.75
N GLY A 60 -1.99 13.45 3.69
CA GLY A 60 -2.66 14.62 4.29
C GLY A 60 -1.69 15.54 5.05
N LYS A 61 -0.59 15.00 5.59
CA LYS A 61 0.47 15.77 6.25
C LYS A 61 1.48 16.35 5.25
N GLU A 62 1.76 15.68 4.13
CA GLU A 62 2.63 16.22 3.06
C GLU A 62 1.95 17.34 2.26
N SER A 63 0.63 17.34 2.15
CA SER A 63 -0.10 18.33 1.36
C SER A 63 -0.31 19.68 2.08
N LYS A 64 0.13 19.82 3.33
CA LYS A 64 -0.01 21.02 4.18
C LYS A 64 1.34 21.60 4.54
#